data_AF-A0A7D5M6L7-F1
#
_entry.id   AF-A0A7D5M6L7-F1
#
_cell.length_a   1.000
_cell.length_b   1.000
_cell.length_c   1.000
_cell.angle_alpha   90.00
_cell.angle_beta   90.00
_cell.angle_gamma   90.00
#
_symmetry.space_group_name_H-M   'P 1'
#
loop_
_entity.id
_entity.type
_entity.pdbx_description
1 polymer ?
#
loop_
_entity_poly.entity_id
_entity_poly.type
_entity_poly.pdbx_seq_one_letter_code
_entity_poly.pdbx_strand_id
1 'polypeptide(L)'
;MERRPTMQDITWFLDLHRQGQLDLDPPYQRRSVWTPTDREYFLDTIFKNYPCPAIFLHKETDDVGKTTYHVVDGKQRLQTILMFKDNEVSIGKKFGDVNFVGKKFEDLSPDQKKRFWDYVIIVDFVNPNSGLINEVFDRLNRNARNLNEQELRHAKYDGWFINEVEKEAENGFWEIVKISTKTKSKRMKDIQFISELLMVIIEKKIIGFDQNHIDTIYAKYNDLSNPEVVFEEDSYISEKDRIRNYLNEVEKEKVITKWAITANNFYTLWSLVALLNVDELPAPKDLATKYNSFMEQVNEITEQTDPTKLDKNIVGTVYRYYENSRGASTDLKQRTERLNALKNGILQR
;
A
#
# COMPACT_ATOMS: atom_id res chain seq x y z
N MET A 1 -21.42 -1.28 24.42
CA MET A 1 -21.95 -1.82 23.15
C MET A 1 -22.63 -3.14 23.47
N GLU A 2 -23.95 -3.21 23.41
CA GLU A 2 -24.66 -4.49 23.51
C GLU A 2 -24.67 -5.12 22.12
N ARG A 3 -23.96 -6.23 21.93
CA ARG A 3 -24.06 -7.06 20.73
C ARG A 3 -25.15 -8.10 20.93
N ARG A 4 -25.98 -8.30 19.92
CA ARG A 4 -27.00 -9.36 19.89
C ARG A 4 -26.76 -10.25 18.67
N PRO A 5 -25.91 -11.27 18.77
CA PRO A 5 -25.69 -12.21 17.66
C PRO A 5 -26.93 -13.07 17.46
N THR A 6 -27.35 -13.23 16.21
CA THR A 6 -28.45 -14.08 15.78
C THR A 6 -28.05 -14.86 14.54
N MET A 7 -28.71 -15.99 14.28
CA MET A 7 -28.52 -16.76 13.06
C MET A 7 -29.63 -16.40 12.08
N GLN A 8 -29.27 -16.05 10.85
CA GLN A 8 -30.22 -15.71 9.79
C GLN A 8 -29.87 -16.49 8.52
N ASP A 9 -30.89 -17.02 7.86
CA ASP A 9 -30.75 -17.67 6.56
C ASP A 9 -30.59 -16.63 5.45
N ILE A 10 -30.07 -17.06 4.30
CA ILE A 10 -29.96 -16.20 3.11
C ILE A 10 -31.33 -15.61 2.71
N THR A 11 -32.41 -16.39 2.86
CA THR A 11 -33.77 -15.96 2.53
C THR A 11 -34.21 -14.71 3.28
N TRP A 12 -33.79 -14.54 4.54
CA TRP A 12 -34.10 -13.37 5.35
C TRP A 12 -33.56 -12.08 4.71
N PHE A 13 -32.30 -12.09 4.27
CA PHE A 13 -31.71 -10.92 3.60
C PHE A 13 -32.37 -10.61 2.26
N LEU A 14 -32.78 -11.64 1.51
CA LEU A 14 -33.47 -11.48 0.23
C LEU A 14 -34.86 -10.87 0.40
N ASP A 15 -35.57 -11.23 1.47
CA ASP A 15 -36.85 -10.64 1.81
C ASP A 15 -36.69 -9.17 2.23
N LEU A 16 -35.70 -8.85 3.07
CA LEU A 16 -35.39 -7.46 3.44
C LEU A 16 -35.05 -6.60 2.21
N HIS A 17 -34.22 -7.11 1.30
CA HIS A 17 -33.88 -6.41 0.07
C HIS A 17 -35.13 -6.17 -0.80
N ARG A 18 -35.99 -7.19 -0.96
CA ARG A 18 -37.23 -7.08 -1.74
C ARG A 18 -38.21 -6.07 -1.16
N GLN A 19 -38.24 -5.93 0.16
CA GLN A 19 -39.09 -4.97 0.88
C GLN A 19 -38.47 -3.56 0.93
N GLY A 20 -37.27 -3.36 0.37
CA GLY A 20 -36.56 -2.08 0.44
C GLY A 20 -36.17 -1.70 1.88
N GLN A 21 -35.96 -2.70 2.74
CA GLN A 21 -35.55 -2.54 4.14
C GLN A 21 -34.06 -2.75 4.36
N LEU A 22 -33.31 -3.22 3.35
CA LEU A 22 -31.87 -3.43 3.43
C LEU A 22 -31.13 -2.26 2.78
N ASP A 23 -30.44 -1.46 3.59
CA ASP A 23 -29.58 -0.39 3.10
C ASP A 23 -28.13 -0.88 2.98
N LEU A 24 -27.65 -0.98 1.75
CA LEU A 24 -26.30 -1.41 1.40
C LEU A 24 -25.32 -0.25 1.25
N ASP A 25 -25.74 1.02 1.30
CA ASP A 25 -24.86 2.15 1.01
C ASP A 25 -24.94 3.28 2.05
N PRO A 26 -24.65 2.99 3.34
CA PRO A 26 -24.65 4.03 4.33
C PRO A 26 -23.49 5.03 4.09
N PRO A 27 -23.68 6.32 4.43
CA PRO A 27 -22.78 7.42 4.08
C PRO A 27 -21.36 7.31 4.66
N TYR A 28 -21.15 6.44 5.65
CA TYR A 28 -19.88 6.20 6.35
C TYR A 28 -19.06 5.03 5.80
N GLN A 29 -19.48 4.39 4.70
CA GLN A 29 -18.84 3.18 4.19
C GLN A 29 -17.73 3.47 3.16
N ARG A 30 -16.57 2.81 3.32
CA ARG A 30 -15.47 2.85 2.33
C ARG A 30 -15.84 2.05 1.07
N ARG A 31 -15.40 2.52 -0.11
CA ARG A 31 -15.52 1.80 -1.39
C ARG A 31 -14.52 0.62 -1.47
N SER A 32 -14.69 -0.39 -0.64
CA SER A 32 -13.99 -1.68 -0.81
C SER A 32 -14.76 -2.52 -1.82
N VAL A 33 -14.10 -2.94 -2.90
CA VAL A 33 -14.72 -3.69 -4.02
C VAL A 33 -14.13 -5.11 -4.03
N TRP A 34 -14.98 -6.13 -3.89
CA TRP A 34 -14.56 -7.51 -4.10
C TRP A 34 -14.30 -7.78 -5.58
N THR A 35 -13.16 -8.40 -5.88
CA THR A 35 -12.85 -8.88 -7.24
C THR A 35 -13.75 -10.06 -7.59
N PRO A 36 -13.92 -10.41 -8.88
CA PRO A 36 -14.68 -11.60 -9.27
C PRO A 36 -14.23 -12.88 -8.55
N THR A 37 -12.92 -13.06 -8.37
CA THR A 37 -12.36 -14.22 -7.65
C THR A 37 -12.74 -14.25 -6.17
N ASP A 38 -12.83 -13.09 -5.51
CA ASP A 38 -13.27 -13.01 -4.11
C ASP A 38 -14.73 -13.45 -3.96
N ARG A 39 -15.58 -13.08 -4.92
CA ARG A 39 -17.00 -13.46 -4.99
C ARG A 39 -17.16 -14.96 -5.24
N GLU A 40 -16.40 -15.50 -6.19
CA GLU A 40 -16.38 -16.94 -6.48
C GLU A 40 -15.99 -17.77 -5.25
N TYR A 41 -14.97 -17.34 -4.50
CA TYR A 41 -14.52 -18.01 -3.28
C TYR A 41 -15.58 -17.99 -2.17
N PHE A 42 -16.30 -16.87 -2.04
CA PHE A 42 -17.40 -16.77 -1.08
C PHE A 42 -18.59 -17.68 -1.45
N LEU A 43 -18.93 -17.80 -2.74
CA LEU A 43 -19.95 -18.75 -3.19
C LEU A 43 -19.54 -20.20 -2.90
N ASP A 44 -18.28 -20.56 -3.12
CA ASP A 44 -17.75 -21.88 -2.75
C ASP A 44 -17.89 -22.15 -1.23
N THR A 45 -17.62 -21.14 -0.40
CA THR A 45 -17.83 -21.19 1.06
C THR A 45 -19.28 -21.52 1.41
N ILE A 46 -20.25 -20.86 0.77
CA ILE A 46 -21.69 -21.11 0.97
C ILE A 46 -22.04 -22.56 0.59
N PHE A 47 -21.69 -22.99 -0.62
CA PHE A 47 -22.07 -24.32 -1.09
C PHE A 47 -21.39 -25.44 -0.29
N LYS A 48 -20.16 -25.25 0.18
CA LYS A 48 -19.49 -26.20 1.08
C LYS A 48 -19.99 -26.16 2.53
N ASN A 49 -20.92 -25.25 2.84
CA ASN A 49 -21.42 -25.02 4.18
C ASN A 49 -20.29 -24.71 5.18
N TYR A 50 -19.28 -23.97 4.73
CA TYR A 50 -18.18 -23.51 5.58
C TYR A 50 -18.58 -22.25 6.35
N PRO A 51 -18.01 -22.03 7.55
CA PRO A 51 -18.30 -20.84 8.32
C PRO A 51 -17.83 -19.58 7.58
N CYS A 52 -18.69 -18.56 7.52
CA CYS A 52 -18.31 -17.24 7.03
C CYS A 52 -18.30 -16.20 8.17
N PRO A 53 -17.57 -15.08 8.02
CA PRO A 53 -17.58 -14.01 9.01
C PRO A 53 -18.98 -13.38 9.17
N ALA A 54 -19.29 -12.93 10.39
CA ALA A 54 -20.57 -12.33 10.71
C ALA A 54 -20.89 -11.09 9.85
N ILE A 55 -22.17 -10.82 9.65
CA ILE A 55 -22.68 -9.58 9.06
C ILE A 55 -23.11 -8.67 10.19
N PHE A 56 -22.66 -7.42 10.16
CA PHE A 56 -23.02 -6.44 11.17
C PHE A 56 -24.10 -5.54 10.61
N LEU A 57 -25.21 -5.41 11.34
CA LEU A 57 -26.36 -4.59 10.94
C LEU A 57 -26.69 -3.58 12.02
N HIS A 58 -27.01 -2.37 11.60
CA HIS A 58 -27.67 -1.39 12.42
C HIS A 58 -29.17 -1.37 12.08
N LYS A 59 -30.01 -1.60 13.08
CA LYS A 59 -31.47 -1.53 12.94
C LYS A 59 -31.95 -0.14 13.33
N GLU A 60 -32.60 0.56 12.41
CA GLU A 60 -33.33 1.79 12.64
C GLU A 60 -34.82 1.54 12.44
N THR A 61 -35.68 2.21 13.21
CA THR A 61 -37.13 2.14 13.05
C THR A 61 -37.67 3.55 13.14
N ASP A 62 -38.37 3.97 12.08
CA ASP A 62 -38.94 5.32 12.01
C ASP A 62 -40.24 5.44 12.82
N ASP A 63 -40.75 6.67 12.92
CA ASP A 63 -41.96 7.00 13.69
C ASP A 63 -43.24 6.34 13.15
N VAL A 64 -43.21 5.81 11.91
CA VAL A 64 -44.34 5.07 11.30
C VAL A 64 -44.15 3.55 11.41
N GLY A 65 -43.11 3.09 12.11
CA GLY A 65 -42.84 1.68 12.40
C GLY A 65 -42.14 0.92 11.28
N LYS A 66 -41.67 1.61 10.23
CA LYS A 66 -40.87 0.98 9.17
C LYS A 66 -39.45 0.78 9.71
N THR A 67 -39.01 -0.48 9.70
CA THR A 67 -37.65 -0.84 10.06
C THR A 67 -36.74 -0.81 8.83
N THR A 68 -35.58 -0.18 8.97
CA THR A 68 -34.47 -0.23 8.00
C THR A 68 -33.24 -0.86 8.65
N TYR A 69 -32.56 -1.72 7.90
CA TYR A 69 -31.34 -2.41 8.31
C TYR A 69 -30.17 -1.86 7.51
N HIS A 70 -29.34 -1.05 8.15
CA HIS A 70 -28.14 -0.47 7.56
C HIS A 70 -26.97 -1.44 7.71
N VAL A 71 -26.35 -1.82 6.60
CA VAL A 71 -25.23 -2.75 6.61
C VAL A 71 -23.96 -2.05 7.07
N VAL A 72 -23.46 -2.47 8.23
CA VAL A 72 -22.22 -1.97 8.85
C VAL A 72 -21.01 -2.72 8.28
N ASP A 73 -21.04 -4.05 8.30
CA ASP A 73 -20.00 -4.88 7.67
C ASP A 73 -20.64 -6.09 6.97
N GLY A 74 -20.01 -6.58 5.90
CA GLY A 74 -20.51 -7.70 5.10
C GLY A 74 -21.24 -7.29 3.83
N LYS A 75 -21.17 -6.03 3.41
CA LYS A 75 -21.77 -5.54 2.13
C LYS A 75 -21.41 -6.42 0.94
N GLN A 76 -20.11 -6.72 0.76
CA GLN A 76 -19.67 -7.49 -0.40
C GLN A 76 -20.19 -8.94 -0.37
N ARG A 77 -20.37 -9.53 0.82
CA ARG A 77 -21.03 -10.83 1.00
C ARG A 77 -22.49 -10.76 0.56
N LEU A 78 -23.24 -9.78 1.07
CA LEU A 78 -24.65 -9.57 0.72
C LEU A 78 -24.86 -9.25 -0.76
N GLN A 79 -24.03 -8.36 -1.33
CA GLN A 79 -24.05 -8.07 -2.76
C GLN A 79 -23.78 -9.32 -3.59
N THR A 80 -22.82 -10.16 -3.18
CA THR A 80 -22.55 -11.41 -3.90
C THR A 80 -23.74 -12.38 -3.86
N ILE A 81 -24.43 -12.47 -2.72
CA ILE A 81 -25.65 -13.29 -2.58
C ILE A 81 -26.74 -12.78 -3.53
N LEU A 82 -26.99 -11.47 -3.55
CA LEU A 82 -27.98 -10.82 -4.41
C LEU A 82 -27.65 -11.04 -5.90
N MET A 83 -26.43 -10.68 -6.30
CA MET A 83 -25.93 -10.85 -7.67
C MET A 83 -25.99 -12.30 -8.14
N PHE A 84 -25.68 -13.27 -7.26
CA PHE A 84 -25.74 -14.68 -7.61
C PHE A 84 -27.18 -15.12 -7.86
N LYS A 85 -28.11 -14.76 -6.96
CA LYS A 85 -29.54 -15.04 -7.11
C LYS A 85 -30.12 -14.42 -8.39
N ASP A 86 -29.60 -13.27 -8.82
CA ASP A 86 -29.99 -12.57 -10.06
C ASP A 86 -29.19 -13.01 -11.30
N ASN A 87 -28.40 -14.09 -11.20
CA ASN A 87 -27.63 -14.68 -12.30
C ASN A 87 -26.52 -13.77 -12.88
N GLU A 88 -26.05 -12.79 -12.12
CA GLU A 88 -25.00 -11.84 -12.53
C GLU A 88 -23.59 -12.40 -12.29
N VAL A 89 -23.43 -13.31 -11.31
CA VAL A 89 -22.16 -14.00 -11.02
C VAL A 89 -22.36 -15.52 -11.06
N SER A 90 -21.26 -16.25 -11.30
CA SER A 90 -21.24 -17.71 -11.38
C SER A 90 -20.29 -18.30 -10.34
N ILE A 91 -20.46 -19.59 -10.04
CA ILE A 91 -19.54 -20.33 -9.16
C ILE A 91 -18.19 -20.54 -9.87
N GLY A 92 -17.08 -20.30 -9.17
CA GLY A 92 -15.74 -20.29 -9.75
C GLY A 92 -15.28 -21.62 -10.34
N LYS A 93 -14.38 -21.56 -11.33
CA LYS A 93 -13.83 -22.75 -12.01
C LYS A 93 -12.71 -23.45 -11.23
N LYS A 94 -12.10 -22.77 -10.26
CA LYS A 94 -10.89 -23.23 -9.55
C LYS A 94 -11.16 -23.75 -8.13
N PHE A 95 -12.33 -23.47 -7.57
CA PHE A 95 -12.67 -23.74 -6.18
C PHE A 95 -14.08 -24.33 -6.15
N GLY A 96 -14.18 -25.66 -6.06
CA GLY A 96 -15.49 -26.32 -5.95
C GLY A 96 -15.54 -27.76 -6.41
N ASP A 97 -16.47 -28.49 -5.81
CA ASP A 97 -17.01 -29.78 -6.26
C ASP A 97 -17.40 -29.67 -7.75
N VAL A 98 -17.00 -30.66 -8.57
CA VAL A 98 -17.11 -30.66 -10.04
C VAL A 98 -18.54 -30.35 -10.52
N ASN A 99 -19.53 -30.62 -9.67
CA ASN A 99 -20.96 -30.44 -9.92
C ASN A 99 -21.46 -28.97 -9.96
N PHE A 100 -20.65 -28.00 -9.52
CA PHE A 100 -21.04 -26.59 -9.39
C PHE A 100 -20.26 -25.64 -10.30
N VAL A 101 -19.19 -26.11 -10.93
CA VAL A 101 -18.27 -25.28 -11.72
C VAL A 101 -19.00 -24.51 -12.83
N GLY A 102 -18.88 -23.16 -12.79
CA GLY A 102 -19.40 -22.27 -13.83
C GLY A 102 -20.92 -22.09 -13.84
N LYS A 103 -21.66 -22.72 -12.92
CA LYS A 103 -23.12 -22.59 -12.84
C LYS A 103 -23.53 -21.23 -12.26
N LYS A 104 -24.60 -20.68 -12.82
CA LYS A 104 -25.37 -19.58 -12.22
C LYS A 104 -26.50 -20.14 -11.37
N PHE A 105 -27.21 -19.28 -10.66
CA PHE A 105 -28.29 -19.70 -9.76
C PHE A 105 -29.41 -20.46 -10.51
N GLU A 106 -29.76 -20.04 -11.73
CA GLU A 106 -30.78 -20.69 -12.55
C GLU A 106 -30.44 -22.14 -12.90
N ASP A 107 -29.16 -22.44 -13.13
CA ASP A 107 -28.62 -23.75 -13.53
C ASP A 107 -28.60 -24.78 -12.39
N LEU A 108 -28.93 -24.38 -11.16
CA LEU A 108 -28.90 -25.24 -9.99
C LEU A 108 -30.14 -26.15 -9.92
N SER A 109 -29.92 -27.40 -9.49
CA SER A 109 -31.00 -28.33 -9.17
C SER A 109 -31.80 -27.85 -7.94
N PRO A 110 -33.03 -28.35 -7.71
CA PRO A 110 -33.83 -27.98 -6.54
C PRO A 110 -33.09 -28.16 -5.21
N ASP A 111 -32.36 -29.27 -5.05
CA ASP A 111 -31.57 -29.54 -3.83
C ASP A 111 -30.38 -28.59 -3.68
N GLN A 112 -29.75 -28.20 -4.79
CA GLN A 112 -28.67 -27.22 -4.79
C GLN A 112 -29.17 -25.81 -4.44
N LYS A 113 -30.34 -25.42 -4.94
CA LYS A 113 -31.00 -24.17 -4.57
C LYS A 113 -31.34 -24.16 -3.09
N LYS A 114 -31.86 -25.28 -2.58
CA LYS A 114 -32.16 -25.43 -1.14
C LYS A 114 -30.91 -25.24 -0.27
N ARG A 115 -29.76 -25.80 -0.64
CA ARG A 115 -28.49 -25.57 0.08
C ARG A 115 -28.08 -24.10 0.14
N PHE A 116 -28.37 -23.33 -0.91
CA PHE A 116 -28.11 -21.90 -0.92
C PHE A 116 -29.09 -21.15 0.00
N TRP A 117 -30.38 -21.49 -0.06
CA TRP A 117 -31.41 -20.86 0.79
C TRP A 117 -31.19 -21.10 2.29
N ASP A 118 -30.84 -22.33 2.65
CA ASP A 118 -30.71 -22.78 4.04
C ASP A 118 -29.32 -22.46 4.62
N TYR A 119 -28.47 -21.69 3.91
CA TYR A 119 -27.15 -21.30 4.43
C TYR A 119 -27.30 -20.23 5.52
N VAL A 120 -26.80 -20.56 6.71
CA VAL A 120 -26.92 -19.73 7.90
C VAL A 120 -25.74 -18.77 8.01
N ILE A 121 -26.04 -17.49 8.20
CA ILE A 121 -25.06 -16.43 8.46
C ILE A 121 -25.29 -15.85 9.86
N ILE A 122 -24.20 -15.65 10.60
CA ILE A 122 -24.25 -14.96 11.89
C ILE A 122 -24.46 -13.47 11.64
N VAL A 123 -25.51 -12.90 12.25
CA VAL A 123 -25.83 -11.47 12.21
C VAL A 123 -25.66 -10.86 13.58
N ASP A 124 -24.81 -9.84 13.67
CA ASP A 124 -24.63 -9.03 14.87
C ASP A 124 -25.34 -7.69 14.73
N PHE A 125 -26.36 -7.47 15.55
CA PHE A 125 -26.99 -6.16 15.65
C PHE A 125 -26.14 -5.23 16.51
N VAL A 126 -25.84 -4.05 15.96
CA VAL A 126 -25.10 -2.98 16.65
C VAL A 126 -26.02 -1.79 16.93
N ASN A 127 -26.05 -1.36 18.20
CA ASN A 127 -26.75 -0.15 18.61
C ASN A 127 -25.81 1.06 18.55
N PRO A 128 -26.14 2.13 17.80
CA PRO A 128 -25.41 3.37 17.82
C PRO A 128 -25.78 4.14 19.08
N ASN A 129 -24.88 4.16 20.06
CA ASN A 129 -24.69 5.40 20.79
C ASN A 129 -23.64 6.18 19.96
N SER A 130 -24.02 7.39 19.56
CA SER A 130 -23.60 8.16 18.38
C SER A 130 -22.12 8.53 18.19
N GLY A 131 -21.17 7.85 18.84
CA GLY A 131 -19.73 7.96 18.55
C GLY A 131 -19.01 6.63 18.28
N LEU A 132 -19.64 5.50 18.63
CA LEU A 132 -18.97 4.20 18.63
C LEU A 132 -19.00 3.47 17.27
N ILE A 133 -19.91 3.89 16.39
CA ILE A 133 -20.07 3.32 15.06
C ILE A 133 -18.73 3.37 14.32
N ASN A 134 -18.15 4.56 14.17
CA ASN A 134 -16.90 4.78 13.43
C ASN A 134 -15.71 3.99 14.01
N GLU A 135 -15.62 3.87 15.34
CA GLU A 135 -14.57 3.08 15.98
C GLU A 135 -14.73 1.57 15.73
N VAL A 136 -15.97 1.07 15.71
CA VAL A 136 -16.28 -0.31 15.35
C VAL A 136 -15.97 -0.57 13.88
N PHE A 137 -16.27 0.38 12.98
CA PHE A 137 -15.88 0.31 11.57
C PHE A 137 -14.37 0.22 11.40
N ASP A 138 -13.61 1.06 12.10
CA ASP A 138 -12.15 1.04 12.04
C ASP A 138 -11.57 -0.27 12.61
N ARG A 139 -12.15 -0.82 13.67
CA ARG A 139 -11.71 -2.10 14.25
C ARG A 139 -12.05 -3.32 13.39
N LEU A 140 -13.24 -3.37 12.78
CA LEU A 140 -13.67 -4.48 11.92
C LEU A 140 -12.90 -4.48 10.59
N ASN A 141 -12.67 -3.32 9.99
CA ASN A 141 -11.95 -3.19 8.72
C ASN A 141 -10.45 -3.52 8.81
N ARG A 142 -9.83 -3.36 9.99
CA ARG A 142 -8.45 -3.85 10.26
C ARG A 142 -8.29 -5.37 10.07
N ASN A 143 -9.38 -6.13 9.98
CA ASN A 143 -9.32 -7.58 9.80
C ASN A 143 -9.63 -8.07 8.36
N ALA A 144 -10.14 -7.23 7.44
CA ALA A 144 -10.70 -7.71 6.15
C ALA A 144 -9.83 -7.49 4.89
N ARG A 145 -8.87 -6.56 4.91
CA ARG A 145 -7.70 -6.43 4.00
C ARG A 145 -7.02 -5.13 4.41
N ASN A 146 -5.87 -5.23 5.08
CA ASN A 146 -5.15 -4.05 5.54
C ASN A 146 -4.72 -3.19 4.34
N LEU A 147 -5.28 -1.98 4.25
CA LEU A 147 -4.59 -0.88 3.58
C LEU A 147 -3.23 -0.77 4.28
N ASN A 148 -2.17 -0.71 3.48
CA ASN A 148 -0.87 -0.40 4.05
C ASN A 148 -0.85 1.07 4.50
N GLU A 149 0.19 1.45 5.22
CA GLU A 149 0.30 2.80 5.79
C GLU A 149 0.29 3.88 4.70
N GLN A 150 0.83 3.60 3.52
CA GLN A 150 0.77 4.54 2.41
C GLN A 150 -0.62 4.69 1.80
N GLU A 151 -1.36 3.60 1.63
CA GLU A 151 -2.75 3.64 1.16
C GLU A 151 -3.66 4.34 2.17
N LEU A 152 -3.35 4.24 3.47
CA LEU A 152 -4.03 5.03 4.51
C LEU A 152 -3.69 6.51 4.41
N ARG A 153 -2.43 6.88 4.11
CA ARG A 153 -2.04 8.29 3.89
C ARG A 153 -2.76 8.89 2.71
N HIS A 154 -2.76 8.20 1.57
CA HIS A 154 -3.45 8.66 0.37
C HIS A 154 -4.97 8.81 0.59
N ALA A 155 -5.58 7.96 1.43
CA ALA A 155 -6.99 8.12 1.78
C ALA A 155 -7.25 9.26 2.79
N LYS A 156 -6.24 9.66 3.58
CA LYS A 156 -6.38 10.64 4.66
C LYS A 156 -6.00 12.06 4.24
N TYR A 157 -5.05 12.19 3.32
CA TYR A 157 -4.46 13.45 2.89
C TYR A 157 -4.72 13.65 1.39
N ASP A 158 -5.07 14.87 1.02
CA ASP A 158 -5.36 15.32 -0.35
C ASP A 158 -4.60 16.61 -0.71
N GLY A 159 -3.65 17.00 0.15
CA GLY A 159 -2.90 18.24 0.08
C GLY A 159 -1.68 18.21 -0.83
N TRP A 160 -0.87 19.28 -0.75
CA TRP A 160 0.24 19.51 -1.67
C TRP A 160 1.22 18.32 -1.74
N PHE A 161 1.67 17.80 -0.59
CA PHE A 161 2.73 16.79 -0.59
C PHE A 161 2.33 15.46 -1.24
N ILE A 162 1.12 14.94 -0.99
CA ILE A 162 0.67 13.70 -1.64
C ILE A 162 0.52 13.90 -3.15
N ASN A 163 -0.09 15.01 -3.58
CA ASN A 163 -0.29 15.32 -4.98
C ASN A 163 1.06 15.48 -5.71
N GLU A 164 2.04 16.10 -5.06
CA GLU A 164 3.37 16.28 -5.62
C GLU A 164 4.15 14.95 -5.72
N VAL A 165 4.02 14.07 -4.72
CA VAL A 165 4.61 12.71 -4.78
C VAL A 165 3.99 11.89 -5.92
N GLU A 166 2.67 11.95 -6.10
CA GLU A 166 1.96 11.23 -7.16
C GLU A 166 2.36 11.73 -8.55
N LYS A 167 2.35 13.05 -8.74
CA LYS A 167 2.83 13.68 -9.97
C LYS A 167 4.29 13.33 -10.26
N GLU A 168 5.15 13.31 -9.23
CA GLU A 168 6.54 12.91 -9.40
C GLU A 168 6.65 11.44 -9.81
N ALA A 169 5.87 10.55 -9.21
CA ALA A 169 5.86 9.12 -9.55
C ALA A 169 5.43 8.82 -11.00
N GLU A 170 4.61 9.68 -11.61
CA GLU A 170 4.24 9.60 -13.02
C GLU A 170 5.36 10.01 -13.99
N ASN A 171 6.45 10.62 -13.49
CA ASN A 171 7.59 10.96 -14.32
C ASN A 171 8.30 9.70 -14.85
N GLY A 172 8.53 9.64 -16.18
CA GLY A 172 9.12 8.48 -16.85
C GLY A 172 10.49 8.05 -16.34
N PHE A 173 11.23 8.95 -15.67
CA PHE A 173 12.48 8.61 -14.98
C PHE A 173 12.31 7.43 -14.01
N TRP A 174 11.23 7.41 -13.21
CA TRP A 174 11.02 6.39 -12.19
C TRP A 174 10.74 5.00 -12.75
N GLU A 175 10.14 4.93 -13.95
CA GLU A 175 9.98 3.67 -14.69
C GLU A 175 11.33 3.21 -15.26
N ILE A 176 12.13 4.12 -15.83
CA ILE A 176 13.47 3.83 -16.37
C ILE A 176 14.35 3.19 -15.29
N VAL A 177 14.42 3.79 -14.09
CA VAL A 177 15.22 3.26 -12.97
C VAL A 177 14.55 2.11 -12.21
N LYS A 178 13.39 1.62 -12.67
CA LYS A 178 12.62 0.50 -12.09
C LYS A 178 12.15 0.73 -10.65
N ILE A 179 11.96 1.98 -10.27
CA ILE A 179 11.41 2.38 -8.97
C ILE A 179 9.88 2.39 -8.99
N SER A 180 9.26 2.97 -10.02
CA SER A 180 7.81 2.86 -10.25
C SER A 180 7.55 1.81 -11.35
N THR A 181 7.19 0.60 -10.92
CA THR A 181 6.74 -0.47 -11.82
C THR A 181 5.29 -0.81 -11.52
N LYS A 182 4.54 -1.35 -12.49
CA LYS A 182 3.13 -1.77 -12.30
C LYS A 182 2.89 -2.62 -11.05
N THR A 183 3.87 -3.45 -10.67
CA THR A 183 3.79 -4.28 -9.46
C THR A 183 3.93 -3.46 -8.18
N LYS A 184 4.82 -2.47 -8.15
CA LYS A 184 5.06 -1.60 -6.99
C LYS A 184 3.93 -0.57 -6.82
N SER A 185 3.43 -0.01 -7.93
CA SER A 185 2.36 0.98 -7.94
C SER A 185 1.01 0.44 -7.48
N LYS A 186 0.71 -0.85 -7.72
CA LYS A 186 -0.55 -1.50 -7.32
C LYS A 186 -0.89 -1.36 -5.82
N ARG A 187 0.13 -1.23 -4.97
CA ARG A 187 -0.01 -1.06 -3.51
C ARG A 187 0.70 0.21 -3.02
N MET A 188 0.88 1.20 -3.90
CA MET A 188 1.51 2.50 -3.60
C MET A 188 2.92 2.40 -2.96
N LYS A 189 3.66 1.32 -3.24
CA LYS A 189 5.01 1.15 -2.67
C LYS A 189 6.02 2.11 -3.27
N ASP A 190 5.82 2.48 -4.53
CA ASP A 190 6.56 3.52 -5.22
C ASP A 190 6.25 4.90 -4.65
N ILE A 191 4.97 5.25 -4.45
CA ILE A 191 4.55 6.50 -3.79
C ILE A 191 5.20 6.62 -2.41
N GLN A 192 5.16 5.55 -1.61
CA GLN A 192 5.81 5.53 -0.31
C GLN A 192 7.32 5.81 -0.44
N PHE A 193 8.01 5.06 -1.29
CA PHE A 193 9.45 5.20 -1.44
C PHE A 193 9.86 6.57 -2.00
N ILE A 194 9.16 7.07 -3.02
CA ILE A 194 9.39 8.40 -3.59
C ILE A 194 9.13 9.48 -2.55
N SER A 195 8.09 9.34 -1.71
CA SER A 195 7.86 10.28 -0.61
C SER A 195 9.04 10.34 0.37
N GLU A 196 9.67 9.21 0.68
CA GLU A 196 10.88 9.21 1.53
C GLU A 196 12.06 9.93 0.87
N LEU A 197 12.24 9.80 -0.45
CA LEU A 197 13.29 10.49 -1.20
C LEU A 197 13.04 12.00 -1.22
N LEU A 198 11.79 12.39 -1.45
CA LEU A 198 11.34 13.78 -1.47
C LEU A 198 11.46 14.44 -0.08
N MET A 199 11.28 13.68 1.01
CA MET A 199 11.49 14.16 2.37
C MET A 199 12.97 14.49 2.67
N VAL A 200 13.94 13.84 2.02
CA VAL A 200 15.36 14.20 2.18
C VAL A 200 15.62 15.64 1.74
N ILE A 201 14.92 16.12 0.72
CA ILE A 201 15.01 17.50 0.23
C ILE A 201 14.37 18.46 1.24
N ILE A 202 13.20 18.11 1.78
CA ILE A 202 12.48 18.92 2.78
C ILE A 202 13.29 19.06 4.06
N GLU A 203 13.76 17.95 4.60
CA GLU A 203 14.44 17.88 5.90
C GLU A 203 15.95 18.20 5.82
N LYS A 204 16.51 18.23 4.60
CA LYS A 204 17.94 18.46 4.31
C LYS A 204 18.87 17.52 5.10
N LYS A 205 18.41 16.30 5.37
CA LYS A 205 19.16 15.25 6.07
C LYS A 205 18.59 13.87 5.71
N ILE A 206 19.35 12.82 6.01
CA ILE A 206 18.82 11.47 5.97
C ILE A 206 17.76 11.30 7.06
N ILE A 207 16.64 10.71 6.67
CA ILE A 207 15.58 10.29 7.58
C ILE A 207 15.57 8.76 7.72
N GLY A 208 15.19 8.28 8.90
CA GLY A 208 14.78 6.90 9.10
C GLY A 208 13.31 6.70 8.70
N PHE A 209 12.83 5.47 8.73
CA PHE A 209 11.44 5.14 8.42
C PHE A 209 10.61 4.93 9.68
N ASP A 210 10.40 6.03 10.39
CA ASP A 210 9.35 6.08 11.41
C ASP A 210 8.04 6.47 10.72
N GLN A 211 7.04 5.59 10.76
CA GLN A 211 5.74 5.83 10.13
C GLN A 211 5.04 7.06 10.69
N ASN A 212 5.27 7.37 11.98
CA ASN A 212 4.75 8.58 12.59
C ASN A 212 5.42 9.83 12.03
N HIS A 213 6.72 9.76 11.73
CA HIS A 213 7.44 10.87 11.09
C HIS A 213 6.91 11.12 9.68
N ILE A 214 6.72 10.06 8.89
CA ILE A 214 6.11 10.18 7.55
C ILE A 214 4.72 10.82 7.67
N ASP A 215 3.86 10.32 8.56
CA ASP A 215 2.52 10.88 8.79
C ASP A 215 2.54 12.35 9.21
N THR A 216 3.54 12.75 9.99
CA THR A 216 3.75 14.14 10.43
C THR A 216 4.09 15.04 9.25
N ILE A 217 4.96 14.59 8.34
CA ILE A 217 5.29 15.36 7.13
C ILE A 217 4.06 15.49 6.22
N TYR A 218 3.34 14.40 5.97
CA TYR A 218 2.10 14.46 5.18
C TYR A 218 1.08 15.43 5.78
N ALA A 219 0.89 15.41 7.11
CA ALA A 219 -0.01 16.35 7.78
C ALA A 219 0.48 17.80 7.67
N LYS A 220 1.78 18.03 7.91
CA LYS A 220 2.39 19.36 7.91
C LYS A 220 2.26 20.05 6.55
N TYR A 221 2.51 19.33 5.46
CA TYR A 221 2.47 19.86 4.10
C TYR A 221 1.17 19.53 3.35
N ASN A 222 0.10 19.19 4.09
CA ASN A 222 -1.22 19.03 3.49
C ASN A 222 -1.80 20.38 3.06
N ASP A 223 -1.68 21.39 3.92
CA ASP A 223 -2.16 22.74 3.67
C ASP A 223 -1.01 23.75 3.74
N LEU A 224 -0.49 24.14 2.58
CA LEU A 224 0.57 25.16 2.47
C LEU A 224 0.09 26.58 2.81
N SER A 225 -1.23 26.81 2.93
CA SER A 225 -1.74 28.11 3.38
C SER A 225 -1.57 28.32 4.89
N ASN A 226 -1.22 27.26 5.63
CA ASN A 226 -0.94 27.35 7.06
C ASN A 226 0.29 28.25 7.33
N PRO A 227 0.13 29.38 8.07
CA PRO A 227 1.23 30.30 8.36
C PRO A 227 2.42 29.69 9.12
N GLU A 228 2.22 28.56 9.82
CA GLU A 228 3.29 27.84 10.52
C GLU A 228 4.23 27.08 9.55
N VAL A 229 3.81 26.91 8.29
CA VAL A 229 4.55 26.20 7.26
C VAL A 229 5.34 27.20 6.42
N VAL A 230 6.57 27.48 6.84
CA VAL A 230 7.53 28.24 6.02
C VAL A 230 8.11 27.30 4.98
N PHE A 231 7.59 27.36 3.75
CA PHE A 231 7.98 26.48 2.65
C PHE A 231 8.00 27.22 1.32
N GLU A 232 9.14 27.17 0.62
CA GLU A 232 9.30 27.76 -0.72
C GLU A 232 9.12 26.68 -1.78
N GLU A 233 7.89 26.56 -2.30
CA GLU A 233 7.50 25.53 -3.27
C GLU A 233 8.37 25.58 -4.55
N ASP A 234 8.58 26.76 -5.12
CA ASP A 234 9.38 26.90 -6.35
C ASP A 234 10.83 26.46 -6.18
N SER A 235 11.44 26.78 -5.02
CA SER A 235 12.79 26.32 -4.69
C SER A 235 12.84 24.81 -4.52
N TYR A 236 11.81 24.22 -3.91
CA TYR A 236 11.71 22.79 -3.72
C TYR A 236 11.58 22.05 -5.04
N ILE A 237 10.66 22.49 -5.91
CA ILE A 237 10.43 21.89 -7.24
C ILE A 237 11.72 21.96 -8.07
N SER A 238 12.40 23.12 -8.07
CA SER A 238 13.67 23.31 -8.77
C SER A 238 14.75 22.34 -8.29
N GLU A 239 14.86 22.13 -6.98
CA GLU A 239 15.86 21.23 -6.40
C GLU A 239 15.55 19.75 -6.69
N LYS A 240 14.28 19.35 -6.58
CA LYS A 240 13.83 18.01 -6.98
C LYS A 240 14.13 17.72 -8.45
N ASP A 241 13.80 18.67 -9.33
CA ASP A 241 14.03 18.55 -10.77
C ASP A 241 15.53 18.50 -11.10
N ARG A 242 16.36 19.29 -10.40
CA ARG A 242 17.83 19.25 -10.51
C ARG A 242 18.36 17.85 -10.20
N ILE A 243 17.95 17.28 -9.06
CA ILE A 243 18.39 15.94 -8.62
C ILE A 243 17.95 14.88 -9.64
N ARG A 244 16.69 14.90 -10.05
CA ARG A 244 16.15 13.95 -11.05
C ARG A 244 16.90 14.04 -12.37
N ASN A 245 17.06 15.25 -12.91
CA ASN A 245 17.73 15.46 -14.19
C ASN A 245 19.19 15.02 -14.12
N TYR A 246 19.88 15.32 -13.03
CA TYR A 246 21.25 14.86 -12.80
C TYR A 246 21.35 13.33 -12.77
N LEU A 247 20.47 12.64 -12.05
CA LEU A 247 20.44 11.17 -12.01
C LEU A 247 20.01 10.55 -13.35
N ASN A 248 19.17 11.23 -14.12
CA ASN A 248 18.81 10.81 -15.48
C ASN A 248 20.04 10.86 -16.42
N GLU A 249 20.91 11.86 -16.27
CA GLU A 249 22.19 11.91 -16.99
C GLU A 249 23.16 10.81 -16.54
N VAL A 250 23.23 10.51 -15.24
CA VAL A 250 24.02 9.38 -14.70
C VAL A 250 23.53 8.05 -15.28
N GLU A 251 22.22 7.87 -15.41
CA GLU A 251 21.62 6.63 -15.93
C GLU A 251 21.85 6.41 -17.44
N LYS A 252 22.33 7.40 -18.20
CA LYS A 252 22.78 7.17 -19.59
C LYS A 252 23.92 6.13 -19.66
N GLU A 253 24.71 6.01 -18.60
CA GLU A 253 25.75 4.98 -18.43
C GLU A 253 25.21 3.66 -17.83
N LYS A 254 23.89 3.55 -17.62
CA LYS A 254 23.15 2.37 -17.12
C LYS A 254 23.58 1.85 -15.75
N VAL A 255 24.19 2.70 -14.93
CA VAL A 255 24.73 2.31 -13.63
C VAL A 255 23.67 2.22 -12.54
N ILE A 256 22.59 3.01 -12.64
CA ILE A 256 21.49 3.01 -11.66
C ILE A 256 20.65 1.76 -11.87
N THR A 257 20.28 1.43 -13.12
CA THR A 257 19.57 0.17 -13.40
C THR A 257 20.43 -1.08 -13.20
N LYS A 258 21.77 -0.97 -13.22
CA LYS A 258 22.67 -2.08 -12.87
C LYS A 258 22.75 -2.28 -11.35
N TRP A 259 22.99 -1.22 -10.58
CA TRP A 259 23.37 -1.34 -9.16
C TRP A 259 22.35 -0.82 -8.15
N ALA A 260 21.47 0.09 -8.56
CA ALA A 260 20.60 0.85 -7.66
C ALA A 260 19.10 0.57 -7.82
N ILE A 261 18.70 -0.61 -8.33
CA ILE A 261 17.27 -1.00 -8.36
C ILE A 261 16.70 -1.21 -6.93
N THR A 262 17.56 -1.59 -5.98
CA THR A 262 17.17 -1.83 -4.59
C THR A 262 16.95 -0.51 -3.86
N ALA A 263 15.99 -0.49 -2.93
CA ALA A 263 15.69 0.70 -2.13
C ALA A 263 16.92 1.21 -1.37
N ASN A 264 17.80 0.31 -0.88
CA ASN A 264 19.03 0.68 -0.17
C ASN A 264 19.95 1.55 -1.02
N ASN A 265 20.24 1.05 -2.22
CA ASN A 265 21.22 1.67 -3.11
C ASN A 265 20.65 2.94 -3.73
N PHE A 266 19.40 2.91 -4.18
CA PHE A 266 18.75 4.10 -4.74
C PHE A 266 18.61 5.22 -3.72
N TYR A 267 18.12 4.90 -2.51
CA TYR A 267 17.97 5.90 -1.45
C TYR A 267 19.30 6.54 -1.09
N THR A 268 20.37 5.74 -1.02
CA THR A 268 21.71 6.25 -0.70
C THR A 268 22.26 7.13 -1.82
N LEU A 269 22.08 6.73 -3.08
CA LEU A 269 22.51 7.53 -4.24
C LEU A 269 21.73 8.84 -4.36
N TRP A 270 20.39 8.80 -4.20
CA TRP A 270 19.55 9.99 -4.16
C TRP A 270 19.98 10.93 -3.04
N SER A 271 20.17 10.40 -1.82
CA SER A 271 20.59 11.19 -0.66
C SER A 271 21.96 11.84 -0.88
N LEU A 272 22.89 11.17 -1.57
CA LEU A 272 24.18 11.75 -1.94
C LEU A 272 24.00 12.98 -2.84
N VAL A 273 23.18 12.87 -3.88
CA VAL A 273 22.95 13.98 -4.83
C VAL A 273 22.14 15.12 -4.21
N ALA A 274 21.20 14.79 -3.32
CA ALA A 274 20.33 15.75 -2.65
C ALA A 274 21.03 16.54 -1.55
N LEU A 275 22.03 15.95 -0.87
CA LEU A 275 22.67 16.55 0.31
C LEU A 275 24.05 17.14 0.02
N LEU A 276 24.63 16.91 -1.17
CA LEU A 276 25.85 17.57 -1.59
C LEU A 276 25.55 18.92 -2.23
N ASN A 277 26.43 19.90 -1.95
CA ASN A 277 26.43 21.15 -2.68
C ASN A 277 26.70 20.90 -4.17
N VAL A 278 26.13 21.74 -5.04
CA VAL A 278 26.31 21.62 -6.49
C VAL A 278 27.79 21.64 -6.89
N ASP A 279 28.60 22.46 -6.22
CA ASP A 279 30.04 22.56 -6.47
C ASP A 279 30.85 21.33 -6.00
N GLU A 280 30.27 20.51 -5.12
CA GLU A 280 30.89 19.26 -4.63
C GLU A 280 30.51 18.05 -5.51
N LEU A 281 29.47 18.18 -6.35
CA LEU A 281 29.00 17.10 -7.20
C LEU A 281 29.92 16.91 -8.41
N PRO A 282 30.44 15.69 -8.67
CA PRO A 282 31.14 15.39 -9.91
C PRO A 282 30.25 15.62 -11.14
N ALA A 283 30.84 15.66 -12.34
CA ALA A 283 30.02 15.58 -13.55
C ALA A 283 29.24 14.24 -13.56
N PRO A 284 28.01 14.18 -14.13
CA PRO A 284 27.19 12.96 -14.13
C PRO A 284 27.93 11.70 -14.60
N LYS A 285 28.75 11.84 -15.64
CA LYS A 285 29.56 10.75 -16.19
C LYS A 285 30.68 10.28 -15.25
N ASP A 286 31.30 11.21 -14.52
CA ASP A 286 32.33 10.90 -13.53
C ASP A 286 31.71 10.21 -12.33
N LEU A 287 30.55 10.69 -11.87
CA LEU A 287 29.79 10.02 -10.82
C LEU A 287 29.41 8.60 -11.25
N ALA A 288 28.91 8.42 -12.48
CA ALA A 288 28.54 7.11 -12.98
C ALA A 288 29.71 6.13 -12.97
N THR A 289 30.88 6.57 -13.46
CA THR A 289 32.11 5.77 -13.50
C THR A 289 32.55 5.37 -12.08
N LYS A 290 32.63 6.34 -11.17
CA LYS A 290 33.00 6.12 -9.77
C LYS A 290 32.01 5.23 -9.05
N TYR A 291 30.71 5.44 -9.26
CA TYR A 291 29.66 4.62 -8.67
C TYR A 291 29.72 3.17 -9.16
N ASN A 292 29.92 2.94 -10.47
CA ASN A 292 30.08 1.60 -11.01
C ASN A 292 31.28 0.88 -10.40
N SER A 293 32.45 1.53 -10.36
CA SER A 293 33.66 0.94 -9.76
C SER A 293 33.49 0.64 -8.26
N PHE A 294 32.82 1.55 -7.53
CA PHE A 294 32.51 1.33 -6.12
C PHE A 294 31.60 0.12 -5.91
N MET A 295 30.53 0.01 -6.71
CA MET A 295 29.56 -1.07 -6.58
C MET A 295 30.09 -2.42 -7.09
N GLU A 296 31.03 -2.43 -8.04
CA GLU A 296 31.76 -3.64 -8.43
C GLU A 296 32.55 -4.22 -7.25
N GLN A 297 33.27 -3.37 -6.50
CA GLN A 297 33.97 -3.81 -5.28
C GLN A 297 32.99 -4.28 -4.19
N VAL A 298 31.83 -3.63 -4.02
CA VAL A 298 30.78 -4.11 -3.10
C VAL A 298 30.26 -5.50 -3.53
N ASN A 299 30.10 -5.73 -4.83
CA ASN A 299 29.62 -7.00 -5.36
C ASN A 299 30.66 -8.12 -5.17
N GLU A 300 31.95 -7.84 -5.38
CA GLU A 300 33.04 -8.78 -5.12
C GLU A 300 33.04 -9.30 -3.67
N ILE A 301 32.76 -8.43 -2.70
CA ILE A 301 32.60 -8.83 -1.28
C ILE A 301 31.38 -9.73 -1.09
N THR A 302 30.30 -9.48 -1.82
CA THR A 302 29.04 -10.24 -1.72
C THR A 302 29.20 -11.67 -2.24
N GLU A 303 30.01 -11.87 -3.28
CA GLU A 303 30.26 -13.18 -3.91
C GLU A 303 31.23 -14.06 -3.10
N GLN A 304 32.04 -13.47 -2.21
CA GLN A 304 32.94 -14.22 -1.33
C GLN A 304 32.19 -14.79 -0.11
N THR A 305 32.17 -16.11 0.01
CA THR A 305 31.37 -16.87 1.00
C THR A 305 31.98 -16.92 2.40
N ASP A 306 33.21 -16.44 2.60
CA ASP A 306 33.94 -16.50 3.88
C ASP A 306 34.48 -15.13 4.30
N PRO A 307 33.81 -14.44 5.26
CA PRO A 307 34.19 -13.10 5.74
C PRO A 307 35.60 -13.02 6.35
N THR A 308 36.22 -14.15 6.69
CA THR A 308 37.56 -14.20 7.30
C THR A 308 38.70 -14.11 6.28
N LYS A 309 38.38 -14.21 4.98
CA LYS A 309 39.36 -14.13 3.87
C LYS A 309 39.40 -12.77 3.15
N LEU A 310 38.59 -11.81 3.59
CA LEU A 310 38.59 -10.46 3.04
C LEU A 310 39.92 -9.77 3.34
N ASP A 311 40.59 -9.30 2.29
CA ASP A 311 41.81 -8.49 2.42
C ASP A 311 41.48 -7.23 3.23
N LYS A 312 42.23 -6.98 4.30
CA LYS A 312 42.08 -5.82 5.20
C LYS A 312 42.24 -4.47 4.46
N ASN A 313 42.74 -4.48 3.23
CA ASN A 313 42.90 -3.33 2.34
C ASN A 313 41.77 -3.12 1.33
N ILE A 314 40.74 -3.97 1.28
CA ILE A 314 39.49 -3.67 0.56
C ILE A 314 38.87 -2.48 1.29
N VAL A 315 39.18 -1.28 0.80
CA VAL A 315 39.01 0.03 1.42
C VAL A 315 37.86 0.01 2.42
N GLY A 316 38.12 0.21 3.72
CA GLY A 316 37.14 -0.02 4.80
C GLY A 316 35.78 0.67 4.60
N THR A 317 35.74 1.68 3.72
CA THR A 317 34.55 2.28 3.12
C THR A 317 33.63 1.29 2.37
N VAL A 318 34.15 0.49 1.43
CA VAL A 318 33.38 -0.48 0.63
C VAL A 318 32.79 -1.57 1.52
N TYR A 319 33.60 -2.12 2.43
CA TYR A 319 33.14 -3.11 3.41
C TYR A 319 32.04 -2.54 4.31
N ARG A 320 32.19 -1.29 4.77
CA ARG A 320 31.17 -0.61 5.56
C ARG A 320 29.86 -0.43 4.80
N TYR A 321 29.92 -0.10 3.50
CA TYR A 321 28.74 -0.02 2.66
C TYR A 321 28.04 -1.38 2.54
N TYR A 322 28.82 -2.44 2.28
CA TYR A 322 28.32 -3.82 2.19
C TYR A 322 27.63 -4.27 3.49
N GLU A 323 28.29 -4.15 4.64
CA GLU A 323 27.73 -4.56 5.93
C GLU A 323 26.43 -3.82 6.25
N ASN A 324 26.38 -2.51 6.01
CA ASN A 324 25.18 -1.72 6.23
C ASN A 324 24.12 -1.90 5.13
N SER A 325 24.39 -2.69 4.09
CA SER A 325 23.40 -3.05 3.06
C SER A 325 22.67 -4.36 3.38
N ARG A 326 23.16 -5.17 4.34
CA ARG A 326 22.56 -6.45 4.75
C ARG A 326 21.43 -6.34 5.77
N GLY A 327 21.32 -5.19 6.43
CA GLY A 327 20.29 -4.94 7.45
C GLY A 327 19.02 -4.28 6.91
N ALA A 328 18.19 -3.78 7.83
CA ALA A 328 16.95 -3.09 7.49
C ALA A 328 17.23 -1.86 6.61
N SER A 329 16.63 -1.86 5.41
CA SER A 329 16.81 -0.81 4.40
C SER A 329 16.54 0.61 4.89
N THR A 330 15.69 0.69 5.89
CA THR A 330 15.08 1.92 6.35
C THR A 330 15.61 2.44 7.70
N ASP A 331 16.52 1.70 8.32
CA ASP A 331 17.14 2.09 9.57
C ASP A 331 18.07 3.32 9.39
N LEU A 332 17.92 4.32 10.26
CA LEU A 332 18.65 5.59 10.16
C LEU A 332 20.16 5.41 10.27
N LYS A 333 20.63 4.55 11.19
CA LYS A 333 22.06 4.30 11.37
C LYS A 333 22.64 3.66 10.11
N GLN A 334 21.96 2.66 9.56
CA GLN A 334 22.43 1.99 8.34
C GLN A 334 22.41 2.91 7.12
N ARG A 335 21.35 3.73 6.95
CA ARG A 335 21.29 4.76 5.89
C ARG A 335 22.46 5.74 6.00
N THR A 336 22.74 6.21 7.21
CA THR A 336 23.83 7.15 7.48
C THR A 336 25.19 6.56 7.15
N GLU A 337 25.48 5.33 7.60
CA GLU A 337 26.76 4.67 7.31
C GLU A 337 26.92 4.33 5.82
N ARG A 338 25.84 3.93 5.12
CA ARG A 338 25.88 3.73 3.65
C ARG A 338 26.18 5.04 2.92
N LEU A 339 25.54 6.15 3.31
CA LEU A 339 25.81 7.45 2.69
C LEU A 339 27.25 7.91 2.95
N ASN A 340 27.73 7.81 4.20
CA ASN A 340 29.09 8.20 4.55
C ASN A 340 30.12 7.35 3.78
N ALA A 341 29.88 6.04 3.68
CA ALA A 341 30.71 5.16 2.90
C ALA A 341 30.71 5.57 1.42
N LEU A 342 29.53 5.75 0.82
CA LEU A 342 29.43 6.13 -0.59
C LEU A 342 30.10 7.48 -0.87
N LYS A 343 29.86 8.48 -0.01
CA LYS A 343 30.46 9.81 -0.09
C LYS A 343 31.99 9.73 -0.06
N ASN A 344 32.55 8.97 0.88
CA ASN A 344 34.00 8.77 0.98
C ASN A 344 34.56 8.02 -0.24
N GLY A 345 33.84 7.01 -0.76
CA GLY A 345 34.29 6.23 -1.91
C GLY A 345 34.28 7.01 -3.23
N ILE A 346 33.40 8.00 -3.36
CA ILE A 346 33.22 8.77 -4.60
C ILE A 346 33.98 10.11 -4.58
N LEU A 347 33.99 10.80 -3.43
CA LEU A 347 34.54 12.15 -3.33
C LEU A 347 36.01 12.20 -2.89
N GLN A 348 36.58 11.11 -2.36
CA GLN A 348 38.02 11.08 -2.11
C GLN A 348 38.77 11.10 -3.45
N ARG A 349 39.79 11.97 -3.54
CA ARG A 349 40.66 12.16 -4.70
C ARG A 349 41.70 11.06 -4.81
#